data_AF-A0A4Q5U831-F1
#
_entry.id   AF-A0A4Q5U831-F1
#
_cell.length_a   1.000
_cell.length_b   1.000
_cell.length_c   1.000
_cell.angle_alpha   90.00
_cell.angle_beta   90.00
_cell.angle_gamma   90.00
#
_symmetry.space_group_name_H-M   'P 1'
#
loop_
_entity.id
_entity.type
_entity.pdbx_description
1 polymer ?
#
loop_
_entity_poly.entity_id
_entity_poly.type
_entity_poly.pdbx_seq_one_letter_code
_entity_poly.pdbx_strand_id
1 'polypeptide(L)'
;MKFNVSADLNYTTTEPCVILINVHAARGRQEIIEENLIVSGDQHFTEIASFPDNNRLIRINTNSPGEIHCAYTATVENHFDLVNCEDAGEAGVWNLQPEVISYLNPSRFCQSDKLFRLATHQFGRIENDFNKVLAITDWIYTNVEYLSGSTNAETSAYDTVTQQAGVCRDFAHLGIALCRALTIPARYCAVYAYQLQPQDFHACFEAFLGGRWIIFDATRLAPLNGLVK
;
A
#
# COMPACT_ATOMS: atom_id res chain seq x y z
N MET A 1 -17.65 6.06 -6.66
CA MET A 1 -17.88 4.86 -7.50
C MET A 1 -18.18 3.69 -6.59
N LYS A 2 -19.11 2.80 -6.94
CA LYS A 2 -19.50 1.66 -6.09
C LYS A 2 -18.86 0.36 -6.61
N PHE A 3 -18.27 -0.41 -5.72
CA PHE A 3 -17.54 -1.65 -6.03
C PHE A 3 -17.97 -2.78 -5.09
N ASN A 4 -17.95 -4.00 -5.62
CA ASN A 4 -18.04 -5.22 -4.82
C ASN A 4 -16.63 -5.81 -4.71
N VAL A 5 -16.17 -6.06 -3.49
CA VAL A 5 -14.86 -6.65 -3.20
C VAL A 5 -15.03 -7.92 -2.41
N SER A 6 -14.13 -8.87 -2.63
CA SER A 6 -14.14 -10.15 -1.92
C SER A 6 -12.75 -10.77 -1.83
N ALA A 7 -12.51 -11.51 -0.75
CA ALA A 7 -11.34 -12.35 -0.57
C ALA A 7 -11.75 -13.67 0.09
N ASP A 8 -11.14 -14.77 -0.34
CA ASP A 8 -11.33 -16.10 0.22
C ASP A 8 -9.95 -16.70 0.50
N LEU A 9 -9.62 -16.91 1.77
CA LEU A 9 -8.32 -17.34 2.24
C LEU A 9 -8.46 -18.63 3.05
N ASN A 10 -7.65 -19.63 2.71
CA ASN A 10 -7.61 -20.92 3.41
C ASN A 10 -6.21 -21.12 4.00
N TYR A 11 -6.15 -21.48 5.27
CA TYR A 11 -4.92 -21.73 6.01
C TYR A 11 -4.98 -23.09 6.69
N THR A 12 -3.90 -23.86 6.55
CA THR A 12 -3.66 -25.06 7.34
C THR A 12 -2.67 -24.73 8.45
N THR A 13 -3.08 -24.89 9.70
CA THR A 13 -2.20 -24.70 10.87
C THR A 13 -1.67 -26.05 11.35
N THR A 14 -0.36 -26.13 11.57
CA THR A 14 0.31 -27.35 12.04
C THR A 14 0.52 -27.38 13.56
N GLU A 15 0.30 -26.25 14.23
CA GLU A 15 0.43 -26.06 15.67
C GLU A 15 -0.50 -24.92 16.14
N PRO A 16 -0.79 -24.82 17.45
CA PRO A 16 -1.49 -23.66 18.01
C PRO A 16 -0.75 -22.36 17.69
N CYS A 17 -1.44 -21.38 17.12
CA CYS A 17 -0.84 -20.13 16.67
C CYS A 17 -1.85 -18.97 16.73
N VAL A 18 -1.36 -17.76 16.44
CA VAL A 18 -2.18 -16.56 16.29
C VAL A 18 -1.99 -16.03 14.88
N ILE A 19 -3.09 -15.88 14.15
CA ILE A 19 -3.08 -15.32 12.79
C ILE A 19 -3.66 -13.91 12.85
N LEU A 20 -2.94 -12.95 12.25
CA LEU A 20 -3.41 -11.59 12.04
C LEU A 20 -3.67 -11.39 10.55
N ILE A 21 -4.90 -11.03 10.19
CA ILE A 21 -5.34 -10.86 8.80
C ILE A 21 -5.81 -9.42 8.59
N ASN A 22 -5.40 -8.79 7.48
CA ASN A 22 -5.90 -7.48 7.07
C ASN A 22 -6.62 -7.61 5.71
N VAL A 23 -7.93 -7.88 5.73
CA VAL A 23 -8.73 -8.08 4.50
C VAL A 23 -9.94 -7.14 4.41
N HIS A 24 -10.32 -6.50 5.50
CA HIS A 24 -11.42 -5.56 5.49
C HIS A 24 -11.10 -4.34 4.64
N ALA A 25 -12.10 -3.83 3.93
CA ALA A 25 -12.01 -2.48 3.38
C ALA A 25 -11.84 -1.46 4.52
N ALA A 26 -10.98 -0.48 4.29
CA ALA A 26 -10.70 0.60 5.23
C ALA A 26 -11.92 1.51 5.42
N ARG A 27 -11.97 2.23 6.55
CA ARG A 27 -12.94 3.31 6.79
C ARG A 27 -12.28 4.67 6.53
N GLY A 28 -13.01 5.67 6.06
CA GLY A 28 -12.49 7.02 5.88
C GLY A 28 -13.06 7.73 4.66
N ARG A 29 -12.25 7.92 3.61
CA ARG A 29 -12.69 8.55 2.34
C ARG A 29 -13.56 7.63 1.46
N GLN A 30 -14.03 6.53 2.01
CA GLN A 30 -14.95 5.59 1.37
C GLN A 30 -15.99 5.15 2.40
N GLU A 31 -17.14 4.73 1.90
CA GLU A 31 -18.26 4.26 2.71
C GLU A 31 -18.49 2.77 2.46
N ILE A 32 -18.52 1.99 3.54
CA ILE A 32 -18.86 0.56 3.48
C ILE A 32 -20.38 0.48 3.61
N ILE A 33 -21.06 0.11 2.52
CA ILE A 33 -22.52 0.01 2.47
C ILE A 33 -23.00 -1.24 3.20
N GLU A 34 -22.32 -2.35 2.94
CA GLU A 34 -22.51 -3.64 3.60
C GLU A 34 -21.21 -4.43 3.58
N GLU A 35 -20.97 -5.21 4.62
CA GLU A 35 -19.84 -6.14 4.67
C GLU A 35 -20.20 -7.38 5.47
N ASN A 36 -19.56 -8.49 5.13
CA ASN A 36 -19.70 -9.76 5.83
C ASN A 36 -18.33 -10.43 5.91
N LEU A 37 -18.01 -10.92 7.10
CA LEU A 37 -16.81 -11.70 7.38
C LEU A 37 -17.22 -13.05 7.97
N ILE A 38 -16.78 -14.13 7.33
CA ILE A 38 -16.93 -15.49 7.82
C ILE A 38 -15.54 -16.01 8.15
N VAL A 39 -15.37 -16.45 9.38
CA VAL A 39 -14.18 -17.21 9.81
C VAL A 39 -14.67 -18.57 10.29
N SER A 40 -14.31 -19.63 9.58
CA SER A 40 -14.65 -21.00 9.95
C SER A 40 -13.55 -21.62 10.81
N GLY A 41 -13.93 -22.64 11.59
CA GLY A 41 -13.13 -23.21 12.68
C GLY A 41 -13.77 -22.89 14.03
N ASP A 42 -13.63 -23.76 15.01
CA ASP A 42 -14.22 -23.63 16.37
C ASP A 42 -13.49 -22.55 17.22
N GLN A 43 -13.17 -21.42 16.60
CA GLN A 43 -12.29 -20.38 17.13
C GLN A 43 -13.01 -19.03 17.18
N HIS A 44 -12.73 -18.27 18.24
CA HIS A 44 -13.19 -16.90 18.36
C HIS A 44 -12.19 -15.97 17.66
N PHE A 45 -12.68 -15.11 16.77
CA PHE A 45 -11.88 -14.01 16.20
C PHE A 45 -12.22 -12.67 16.86
N THR A 46 -11.29 -11.73 16.82
CA THR A 46 -11.52 -10.36 17.27
C THR A 46 -11.03 -9.35 16.23
N GLU A 47 -11.80 -8.29 15.99
CA GLU A 47 -11.34 -7.14 15.19
C GLU A 47 -10.48 -6.22 16.07
N ILE A 48 -9.39 -5.73 15.51
CA ILE A 48 -8.40 -4.86 16.15
C ILE A 48 -8.11 -3.70 15.21
N ALA A 49 -8.34 -2.48 15.68
CA ALA A 49 -7.89 -1.29 14.99
C ALA A 49 -6.37 -1.14 15.13
N SER A 50 -5.67 -0.94 14.02
CA SER A 50 -4.26 -0.55 14.02
C SER A 50 -4.10 0.97 13.94
N PHE A 51 -3.10 1.51 14.64
CA PHE A 51 -2.76 2.93 14.58
C PHE A 51 -1.44 3.12 13.82
N PRO A 52 -1.27 4.22 13.05
CA PRO A 52 -2.18 5.36 12.89
C PRO A 52 -3.19 5.25 11.73
N ASP A 53 -2.99 4.31 10.79
CA ASP A 53 -3.75 4.25 9.53
C ASP A 53 -5.16 3.64 9.66
N ASN A 54 -5.59 3.26 10.87
CA ASN A 54 -6.90 2.66 11.14
C ASN A 54 -7.19 1.39 10.32
N ASN A 55 -6.16 0.60 9.95
CA ASN A 55 -6.40 -0.71 9.34
C ASN A 55 -7.18 -1.60 10.31
N ARG A 56 -8.01 -2.48 9.77
CA ARG A 56 -8.94 -3.32 10.51
C ARG A 56 -8.46 -4.77 10.52
N LEU A 57 -7.56 -5.06 11.44
CA LEU A 57 -6.96 -6.37 11.60
C LEU A 57 -7.95 -7.34 12.24
N ILE A 58 -7.96 -8.58 11.78
CA ILE A 58 -8.64 -9.69 12.44
C ILE A 58 -7.59 -10.52 13.14
N ARG A 59 -7.79 -10.82 14.42
CA ARG A 59 -6.99 -11.80 15.17
C ARG A 59 -7.77 -13.09 15.31
N ILE A 60 -7.18 -14.19 14.86
CA ILE A 60 -7.69 -15.54 15.03
C ILE A 60 -6.71 -16.28 15.93
N ASN A 61 -7.18 -16.74 17.09
CA ASN A 61 -6.36 -17.57 17.98
C ASN A 61 -6.72 -19.04 17.71
N THR A 62 -5.72 -19.89 17.54
CA THR A 62 -5.92 -21.32 17.28
C THR A 62 -5.39 -22.12 18.45
N ASN A 63 -6.22 -23.03 18.98
CA ASN A 63 -5.86 -23.85 20.14
C ASN A 63 -5.30 -25.22 19.74
N SER A 64 -5.44 -25.59 18.46
CA SER A 64 -4.99 -26.86 17.90
C SER A 64 -4.68 -26.70 16.41
N PRO A 65 -3.89 -27.60 15.81
CA PRO A 65 -3.77 -27.72 14.36
C PRO A 65 -5.13 -27.89 13.69
N GLY A 66 -5.26 -27.41 12.46
CA GLY A 66 -6.50 -27.52 11.70
C GLY A 66 -6.60 -26.51 10.55
N GLU A 67 -7.71 -26.63 9.82
CA GLU A 67 -8.05 -25.72 8.72
C GLU A 67 -8.79 -24.49 9.22
N ILE A 68 -8.46 -23.34 8.64
CA ILE A 68 -9.10 -22.06 8.89
C ILE A 68 -9.46 -21.47 7.55
N HIS A 69 -10.74 -21.17 7.38
CA HIS A 69 -11.24 -20.46 6.20
C HIS A 69 -11.70 -19.07 6.61
N CYS A 70 -11.21 -18.05 5.92
CA CYS A 70 -11.55 -16.65 6.13
C CYS A 70 -12.08 -16.09 4.81
N ALA A 71 -13.37 -15.78 4.77
CA ALA A 71 -14.03 -15.19 3.62
C ALA A 71 -14.58 -13.81 3.97
N TYR A 72 -14.20 -12.81 3.18
CA TYR A 72 -14.68 -11.45 3.30
C TYR A 72 -15.38 -11.01 2.02
N THR A 73 -16.52 -10.34 2.16
CA THR A 73 -17.25 -9.70 1.05
C THR A 73 -17.75 -8.33 1.50
N ALA A 74 -17.65 -7.31 0.64
CA ALA A 74 -18.22 -6.01 0.92
C ALA A 74 -18.66 -5.26 -0.34
N THR A 75 -19.68 -4.42 -0.17
CA THR A 75 -20.07 -3.39 -1.13
C THR A 75 -19.57 -2.04 -0.62
N VAL A 76 -18.64 -1.43 -1.35
CA VAL A 76 -17.95 -0.19 -0.94
C VAL A 76 -18.23 0.92 -1.94
N GLU A 77 -18.66 2.08 -1.45
CA GLU A 77 -18.75 3.32 -2.20
C GLU A 77 -17.48 4.15 -1.98
N ASN A 78 -16.61 4.16 -2.99
CA ASN A 78 -15.33 4.85 -2.95
C ASN A 78 -15.47 6.31 -3.44
N HIS A 79 -14.95 7.26 -2.66
CA HIS A 79 -14.92 8.68 -3.00
C HIS A 79 -13.49 9.15 -3.20
N PHE A 80 -13.21 9.73 -4.37
CA PHE A 80 -11.92 10.33 -4.69
C PHE A 80 -12.11 11.66 -5.39
N ASP A 81 -11.14 12.56 -5.20
CA ASP A 81 -11.07 13.82 -5.93
C ASP A 81 -10.04 13.69 -7.03
N LEU A 82 -10.34 14.25 -8.20
CA LEU A 82 -9.32 14.47 -9.22
C LEU A 82 -8.59 15.78 -8.90
N VAL A 83 -7.26 15.71 -8.87
CA VAL A 83 -6.41 16.88 -8.63
C VAL A 83 -5.66 17.17 -9.93
N ASN A 84 -5.72 18.41 -10.39
CA ASN A 84 -4.90 18.85 -11.52
C ASN A 84 -3.42 18.83 -11.08
N CYS A 85 -2.53 18.34 -11.94
CA CYS A 85 -1.11 18.19 -11.61
C CYS A 85 -0.44 19.54 -11.29
N GLU A 86 -0.89 20.62 -11.92
CA GLU A 86 -0.43 21.99 -11.65
C GLU A 86 -0.81 22.47 -10.24
N ASP A 87 -1.94 21.96 -9.70
CA ASP A 87 -2.50 22.31 -8.39
C ASP A 87 -2.13 21.30 -7.29
N ALA A 88 -1.35 20.27 -7.61
CA ALA A 88 -0.96 19.22 -6.66
C ALA A 88 -0.11 19.77 -5.50
N GLY A 89 0.45 20.98 -5.66
CA GLY A 89 1.21 21.68 -4.64
C GLY A 89 2.55 21.02 -4.31
N GLU A 90 3.23 21.57 -3.31
CA GLU A 90 4.52 21.06 -2.81
C GLU A 90 4.31 20.24 -1.53
N ALA A 91 5.25 19.35 -1.21
CA ALA A 91 5.23 18.62 0.06
C ALA A 91 5.50 19.56 1.25
N GLY A 92 6.41 20.53 1.07
CA GLY A 92 6.70 21.64 1.99
C GLY A 92 6.76 21.27 3.48
N VAL A 93 7.93 20.83 3.98
CA VAL A 93 8.11 20.35 5.37
C VAL A 93 7.63 21.34 6.44
N TRP A 94 7.75 22.64 6.19
CA TRP A 94 7.46 23.72 7.13
C TRP A 94 6.02 23.77 7.64
N ASN A 95 5.07 23.24 6.86
CA ASN A 95 3.64 23.28 7.15
C ASN A 95 3.01 21.88 7.27
N LEU A 96 3.82 20.83 7.44
CA LEU A 96 3.31 19.48 7.59
C LEU A 96 2.55 19.32 8.90
N GLN A 97 1.36 18.71 8.80
CA GLN A 97 0.58 18.32 9.96
C GLN A 97 1.34 17.25 10.77
N PRO A 98 1.28 17.25 12.11
CA PRO A 98 2.02 16.32 12.94
C PRO A 98 1.86 14.84 12.56
N GLU A 99 0.67 14.46 12.09
CA GLU A 99 0.32 13.10 11.70
C GLU A 99 1.01 12.65 10.40
N VAL A 100 1.54 13.60 9.62
CA VAL A 100 2.21 13.34 8.35
C VAL A 100 3.73 13.18 8.52
N ILE A 101 4.30 13.81 9.55
CA ILE A 101 5.76 13.90 9.75
C ILE A 101 6.43 12.52 9.81
N SER A 102 5.78 11.53 10.43
CA SER A 102 6.31 10.17 10.55
C SER A 102 6.53 9.48 9.18
N TYR A 103 5.80 9.90 8.15
CA TYR A 103 5.94 9.39 6.78
C TYR A 103 7.13 9.97 6.01
N LEU A 104 7.97 10.80 6.65
CA LEU A 104 9.30 11.16 6.15
C LEU A 104 10.38 10.14 6.58
N ASN A 105 10.15 9.43 7.69
CA ASN A 105 11.17 8.58 8.29
C ASN A 105 11.41 7.30 7.48
N PRO A 106 12.62 6.74 7.49
CA PRO A 106 12.86 5.38 7.02
C PRO A 106 11.98 4.35 7.75
N SER A 107 11.67 3.24 7.09
CA SER A 107 10.98 2.09 7.69
C SER A 107 11.65 0.77 7.28
N ARG A 108 11.21 -0.35 7.87
CA ARG A 108 11.80 -1.69 7.65
C ARG A 108 11.98 -2.05 6.17
N PHE A 109 11.05 -1.64 5.30
CA PHE A 109 11.09 -1.96 3.87
C PHE A 109 11.38 -0.73 2.99
N CYS A 110 11.55 0.45 3.58
CA CYS A 110 11.77 1.71 2.89
C CYS A 110 12.95 2.47 3.52
N GLN A 111 14.17 1.97 3.30
CA GLN A 111 15.41 2.53 3.86
C GLN A 111 15.86 3.79 3.09
N SER A 112 15.03 4.83 3.13
CA SER A 112 15.23 6.09 2.39
C SER A 112 16.54 6.80 2.74
N ASP A 113 17.02 6.66 3.98
CA ASP A 113 18.31 7.14 4.47
C ASP A 113 19.51 6.59 3.68
N LYS A 114 19.36 5.41 3.08
CA LYS A 114 20.39 4.80 2.22
C LYS A 114 20.29 5.17 0.75
N LEU A 115 19.18 5.80 0.33
CA LEU A 115 18.88 6.06 -1.08
C LEU A 115 18.97 7.55 -1.47
N PHE A 116 19.28 8.45 -0.52
CA PHE A 116 19.39 9.90 -0.77
C PHE A 116 20.23 10.24 -2.01
N ARG A 117 21.46 9.74 -2.09
CA ARG A 117 22.36 10.07 -3.22
C ARG A 117 21.79 9.65 -4.58
N LEU A 118 21.21 8.45 -4.65
CA LEU A 118 20.58 7.96 -5.87
C LEU A 118 19.38 8.83 -6.23
N ALA A 119 18.48 9.06 -5.28
CA ALA A 119 17.25 9.81 -5.51
C ALA A 119 17.55 11.25 -5.93
N THR A 120 18.47 11.94 -5.26
CA THR A 120 18.88 13.30 -5.61
C THR A 120 19.53 13.35 -6.99
N HIS A 121 20.38 12.38 -7.35
CA HIS A 121 21.01 12.35 -8.67
C HIS A 121 19.98 12.14 -9.80
N GLN A 122 19.02 11.23 -9.61
CA GLN A 122 18.02 10.90 -10.63
C GLN A 122 16.92 11.97 -10.76
N PHE A 123 16.43 12.49 -9.63
CA PHE A 123 15.17 13.25 -9.59
C PHE A 123 15.30 14.64 -8.95
N GLY A 124 16.45 14.95 -8.33
CA GLY A 124 16.62 16.18 -7.53
C GLY A 124 16.60 17.48 -8.33
N ARG A 125 16.71 17.43 -9.67
CA ARG A 125 16.60 18.60 -10.55
C ARG A 125 15.16 18.91 -10.97
N ILE A 126 14.21 18.05 -10.66
CA ILE A 126 12.79 18.27 -10.96
C ILE A 126 12.25 19.19 -9.87
N GLU A 127 11.84 20.40 -10.23
CA GLU A 127 11.42 21.41 -9.25
C GLU A 127 10.07 21.06 -8.63
N ASN A 128 9.06 20.76 -9.46
CA ASN A 128 7.72 20.43 -9.00
C ASN A 128 7.67 19.02 -8.36
N ASP A 129 7.20 18.94 -7.11
CA ASP A 129 7.17 17.68 -6.34
C ASP A 129 6.24 16.63 -6.95
N PHE A 130 5.10 17.02 -7.52
CA PHE A 130 4.23 16.06 -8.21
C PHE A 130 4.94 15.42 -9.40
N ASN A 131 5.58 16.24 -10.25
CA ASN A 131 6.37 15.75 -11.39
C ASN A 131 7.55 14.89 -10.93
N LYS A 132 8.12 15.16 -9.75
CA LYS A 132 9.18 14.36 -9.14
C LYS A 132 8.68 12.97 -8.74
N VAL A 133 7.52 12.88 -8.08
CA VAL A 133 6.89 11.59 -7.73
C VAL A 133 6.43 10.83 -8.98
N LEU A 134 5.92 11.54 -9.99
CA LEU A 134 5.57 10.93 -11.27
C LEU A 134 6.82 10.36 -11.97
N ALA A 135 7.93 11.10 -12.00
CA ALA A 135 9.19 10.63 -12.56
C ALA A 135 9.77 9.43 -11.80
N ILE A 136 9.63 9.39 -10.48
CA ILE A 136 9.97 8.20 -9.66
C ILE A 136 9.12 7.00 -10.11
N THR A 137 7.80 7.19 -10.19
CA THR A 137 6.85 6.16 -10.61
C THR A 137 7.19 5.60 -11.99
N ASP A 138 7.49 6.49 -12.94
CA ASP A 138 7.85 6.14 -14.32
C ASP A 138 9.21 5.44 -14.41
N TRP A 139 10.18 5.89 -13.61
CA TRP A 139 11.49 5.26 -13.54
C TRP A 139 11.37 3.84 -12.99
N ILE A 140 10.59 3.61 -11.94
CA ILE A 140 10.36 2.27 -11.39
C ILE A 140 9.70 1.39 -12.45
N TYR A 141 8.61 1.86 -13.09
CA TYR A 141 7.92 1.12 -14.15
C TYR A 141 8.87 0.68 -15.29
N THR A 142 9.81 1.56 -15.65
CA THR A 142 10.73 1.33 -16.77
C THR A 142 11.92 0.43 -16.38
N ASN A 143 12.39 0.51 -15.14
CA ASN A 143 13.66 -0.07 -14.71
C ASN A 143 13.52 -1.26 -13.76
N VAL A 144 12.29 -1.59 -13.33
CA VAL A 144 12.02 -2.74 -12.47
C VAL A 144 11.05 -3.65 -13.23
N GLU A 145 11.46 -4.89 -13.44
CA GLU A 145 10.63 -5.91 -14.07
C GLU A 145 9.58 -6.43 -13.08
N TYR A 146 8.32 -6.50 -13.53
CA TYR A 146 7.28 -7.17 -12.75
C TYR A 146 7.42 -8.69 -12.92
N LEU A 147 7.92 -9.38 -11.90
CA LEU A 147 8.26 -10.80 -11.97
C LEU A 147 7.77 -11.55 -10.73
N SER A 148 6.69 -12.32 -10.87
CA SER A 148 6.15 -13.15 -9.80
C SER A 148 7.17 -14.17 -9.29
N GLY A 149 7.29 -14.29 -7.97
CA GLY A 149 8.23 -15.22 -7.32
C GLY A 149 9.69 -14.74 -7.28
N SER A 150 9.99 -13.53 -7.76
CA SER A 150 11.34 -12.94 -7.69
C SER A 150 11.74 -12.47 -6.28
N THR A 151 10.76 -12.22 -5.41
CA THR A 151 10.94 -11.62 -4.09
C THR A 151 10.24 -12.40 -2.99
N ASN A 152 10.53 -12.06 -1.73
CA ASN A 152 9.92 -12.66 -0.55
C ASN A 152 9.54 -11.58 0.49
N ALA A 153 9.01 -12.00 1.64
CA ALA A 153 8.53 -11.07 2.68
C ALA A 153 9.64 -10.20 3.31
N GLU A 154 10.92 -10.56 3.15
CA GLU A 154 12.05 -9.82 3.69
C GLU A 154 12.58 -8.74 2.73
N THR A 155 12.27 -8.86 1.43
CA THR A 155 12.69 -7.94 0.37
C THR A 155 12.25 -6.51 0.68
N SER A 156 13.16 -5.57 0.49
CA SER A 156 12.99 -4.14 0.75
C SER A 156 13.33 -3.27 -0.46
N ALA A 157 12.98 -1.98 -0.41
CA ALA A 157 13.31 -1.02 -1.45
C ALA A 157 14.81 -0.97 -1.79
N TYR A 158 15.68 -1.16 -0.78
CA TYR A 158 17.13 -1.19 -0.97
C TYR A 158 17.58 -2.42 -1.77
N ASP A 159 16.87 -3.54 -1.66
CA ASP A 159 17.13 -4.73 -2.45
C ASP A 159 16.59 -4.54 -3.88
N THR A 160 15.32 -4.12 -4.00
CA THR A 160 14.62 -3.96 -5.28
C THR A 160 15.33 -3.00 -6.22
N VAL A 161 15.91 -1.90 -5.71
CA VAL A 161 16.63 -0.93 -6.56
C VAL A 161 17.87 -1.52 -7.25
N THR A 162 18.45 -2.58 -6.67
CA THR A 162 19.60 -3.29 -7.25
C THR A 162 19.18 -4.54 -8.03
N GLN A 163 18.16 -5.25 -7.55
CA GLN A 163 17.65 -6.47 -8.19
C GLN A 163 16.87 -6.17 -9.47
N GLN A 164 16.25 -4.99 -9.55
CA GLN A 164 15.45 -4.54 -10.70
C GLN A 164 14.34 -5.53 -11.10
N ALA A 165 13.84 -6.29 -10.13
CA ALA A 165 12.70 -7.19 -10.29
C ALA A 165 11.88 -7.22 -8.99
N GLY A 166 10.57 -7.40 -9.10
CA GLY A 166 9.68 -7.53 -7.95
C GLY A 166 8.21 -7.64 -8.32
N VAL A 167 7.35 -7.53 -7.32
CA VAL A 167 5.89 -7.45 -7.47
C VAL A 167 5.34 -6.12 -6.92
N CYS A 168 4.02 -5.92 -6.94
CA CYS A 168 3.39 -4.66 -6.54
C CYS A 168 3.86 -4.11 -5.18
N ARG A 169 4.07 -5.00 -4.19
CA ARG A 169 4.62 -4.65 -2.87
C ARG A 169 6.00 -3.98 -2.97
N ASP A 170 6.89 -4.53 -3.79
CA ASP A 170 8.26 -4.07 -3.93
C ASP A 170 8.29 -2.72 -4.67
N PHE A 171 7.46 -2.59 -5.70
CA PHE A 171 7.26 -1.33 -6.45
C PHE A 171 6.77 -0.22 -5.52
N ALA A 172 5.76 -0.50 -4.69
CA ALA A 172 5.25 0.44 -3.71
C ALA A 172 6.31 0.85 -2.69
N HIS A 173 7.05 -0.10 -2.11
CA HIS A 173 8.11 0.19 -1.17
C HIS A 173 9.25 1.03 -1.77
N LEU A 174 9.65 0.75 -3.01
CA LEU A 174 10.66 1.52 -3.71
C LEU A 174 10.20 2.96 -4.00
N GLY A 175 8.96 3.14 -4.44
CA GLY A 175 8.35 4.47 -4.63
C GLY A 175 8.36 5.30 -3.35
N ILE A 176 7.93 4.69 -2.24
CA ILE A 176 7.95 5.33 -0.91
C ILE A 176 9.37 5.71 -0.50
N ALA A 177 10.33 4.80 -0.64
CA ALA A 177 11.70 5.04 -0.20
C ALA A 177 12.36 6.18 -1.00
N LEU A 178 12.14 6.24 -2.32
CA LEU A 178 12.64 7.31 -3.17
C LEU A 178 11.96 8.66 -2.89
N CYS A 179 10.65 8.68 -2.62
CA CYS A 179 9.95 9.90 -2.20
C CYS A 179 10.51 10.43 -0.88
N ARG A 180 10.62 9.56 0.14
CA ARG A 180 11.15 9.94 1.46
C ARG A 180 12.62 10.37 1.39
N ALA A 181 13.42 9.76 0.52
CA ALA A 181 14.79 10.18 0.25
C ALA A 181 14.87 11.61 -0.33
N LEU A 182 13.79 12.10 -0.93
CA LEU A 182 13.66 13.47 -1.43
C LEU A 182 12.82 14.37 -0.50
N THR A 183 12.61 13.94 0.74
CA THR A 183 11.85 14.69 1.75
C THR A 183 10.38 14.90 1.36
N ILE A 184 9.81 13.98 0.58
CA ILE A 184 8.37 13.93 0.27
C ILE A 184 7.74 12.85 1.17
N PRO A 185 6.79 13.19 2.05
CA PRO A 185 6.12 12.19 2.87
C PRO A 185 5.38 11.21 1.98
N ALA A 186 5.60 9.92 2.19
CA ALA A 186 4.96 8.87 1.40
C ALA A 186 4.55 7.70 2.29
N ARG A 187 3.42 7.05 1.98
CA ARG A 187 2.90 5.91 2.75
C ARG A 187 2.43 4.77 1.86
N TYR A 188 2.38 3.59 2.45
CA TYR A 188 1.97 2.36 1.78
C TYR A 188 0.44 2.29 1.69
N CYS A 189 -0.07 1.78 0.57
CA CYS A 189 -1.50 1.61 0.35
C CYS A 189 -1.78 0.20 -0.20
N ALA A 190 -2.30 -0.67 0.66
CA ALA A 190 -2.88 -1.95 0.24
C ALA A 190 -4.32 -1.74 -0.21
N VAL A 191 -4.74 -2.41 -1.29
CA VAL A 191 -6.04 -2.17 -1.91
C VAL A 191 -6.58 -3.44 -2.56
N TYR A 192 -7.91 -3.54 -2.69
CA TYR A 192 -8.55 -4.30 -3.75
C TYR A 192 -8.50 -3.49 -5.04
N ALA A 193 -8.20 -4.13 -6.18
CA ALA A 193 -8.00 -3.44 -7.44
C ALA A 193 -8.94 -3.96 -8.54
N TYR A 194 -9.90 -3.12 -8.95
CA TYR A 194 -10.77 -3.41 -10.09
C TYR A 194 -9.95 -3.51 -11.38
N GLN A 195 -10.24 -4.52 -12.22
CA GLN A 195 -9.53 -4.83 -13.48
C GLN A 195 -8.08 -5.30 -13.35
N LEU A 196 -7.57 -5.56 -12.14
CA LEU A 196 -6.27 -6.22 -11.98
C LEU A 196 -6.33 -7.65 -12.54
N GLN A 197 -5.31 -8.05 -13.31
CA GLN A 197 -5.18 -9.37 -13.93
C GLN A 197 -3.75 -9.93 -13.77
N PRO A 198 -3.57 -11.13 -13.20
CA PRO A 198 -4.59 -11.93 -12.50
C PRO A 198 -5.14 -11.21 -11.26
N GLN A 199 -6.32 -11.61 -10.80
CA GLN A 199 -6.91 -11.01 -9.59
C GLN A 199 -6.08 -11.38 -8.37
N ASP A 200 -5.72 -10.37 -7.58
CA ASP A 200 -5.04 -10.49 -6.29
C ASP A 200 -5.30 -9.22 -5.47
N PHE A 201 -4.86 -9.21 -4.20
CA PHE A 201 -4.61 -7.98 -3.49
C PHE A 201 -3.54 -7.17 -4.22
N HIS A 202 -3.66 -5.85 -4.18
CA HIS A 202 -2.70 -4.95 -4.80
C HIS A 202 -2.05 -4.02 -3.80
N ALA A 203 -0.87 -3.54 -4.16
CA ALA A 203 -0.12 -2.60 -3.37
C ALA A 203 0.38 -1.45 -4.25
N CYS A 204 0.20 -0.25 -3.74
CA CYS A 204 0.67 0.99 -4.34
C CYS A 204 1.13 1.93 -3.20
N PHE A 205 1.34 3.20 -3.51
CA PHE A 205 1.72 4.17 -2.48
C PHE A 205 1.02 5.51 -2.68
N GLU A 206 0.98 6.29 -1.60
CA GLU A 206 0.51 7.67 -1.64
C GLU A 206 1.65 8.61 -1.26
N ALA A 207 1.75 9.77 -1.92
CA ALA A 207 2.62 10.86 -1.54
C ALA A 207 1.79 12.05 -1.03
N PHE A 208 2.27 12.74 0.00
CA PHE A 208 1.59 13.91 0.55
C PHE A 208 2.07 15.19 -0.15
N LEU A 209 1.19 15.79 -0.93
CA LEU A 209 1.46 16.96 -1.78
C LEU A 209 0.31 17.96 -1.62
N GLY A 210 0.63 19.24 -1.41
CA GLY A 210 -0.39 20.30 -1.36
C GLY A 210 -1.44 20.09 -0.27
N GLY A 211 -1.08 19.42 0.83
CA GLY A 211 -2.01 19.10 1.92
C GLY A 211 -2.88 17.86 1.68
N ARG A 212 -2.58 17.03 0.69
CA ARG A 212 -3.40 15.88 0.27
C ARG A 212 -2.54 14.64 0.03
N TRP A 213 -3.09 13.47 0.33
CA TRP A 213 -2.53 12.20 -0.13
C TRP A 213 -2.95 11.93 -1.57
N ILE A 214 -1.96 11.83 -2.46
CA ILE A 214 -2.13 11.53 -3.89
C ILE A 214 -1.59 10.13 -4.16
N ILE A 215 -2.39 9.30 -4.83
CA ILE A 215 -2.08 7.89 -5.08
C ILE A 215 -1.24 7.70 -6.36
N PHE A 216 -0.27 6.79 -6.30
CA PHE A 216 0.62 6.43 -7.40
C PHE A 216 0.83 4.92 -7.42
N ASP A 217 0.82 4.34 -8.62
CA ASP A 217 1.08 2.92 -8.85
C ASP A 217 2.13 2.75 -9.96
N ALA A 218 3.35 2.37 -9.55
CA ALA A 218 4.45 2.15 -10.48
C ALA A 218 4.32 0.85 -11.28
N THR A 219 3.40 -0.05 -10.92
CA THR A 219 3.14 -1.26 -11.72
C THR A 219 2.30 -0.97 -12.95
N ARG A 220 1.43 0.06 -12.86
CA ARG A 220 0.41 0.41 -13.87
C ARG A 220 -0.54 -0.74 -14.22
N LEU A 221 -0.72 -1.71 -13.31
CA LEU A 221 -1.51 -2.90 -13.56
C LEU A 221 -3.01 -2.71 -13.32
N ALA A 222 -3.40 -1.65 -12.61
CA ALA A 222 -4.80 -1.35 -12.34
C ALA A 222 -5.11 0.14 -12.50
N PRO A 223 -6.33 0.49 -12.95
CA PRO A 223 -6.77 1.88 -12.99
C PRO A 223 -6.89 2.46 -11.57
N LEU A 224 -6.28 3.62 -11.31
CA LEU A 224 -6.22 4.23 -9.98
C LEU A 224 -7.60 4.53 -9.37
N ASN A 225 -8.60 4.87 -10.19
CA ASN A 225 -9.97 5.11 -9.74
C ASN A 225 -10.75 3.82 -9.42
N GLY A 226 -10.16 2.65 -9.71
CA GLY A 226 -10.70 1.33 -9.39
C GLY A 226 -10.16 0.72 -8.10
N LEU A 227 -9.37 1.47 -7.32
CA LEU A 227 -8.75 0.99 -6.09
C LEU A 227 -9.66 1.22 -4.88
N VAL A 228 -9.90 0.18 -4.09
CA VAL A 228 -10.66 0.22 -2.82
C VAL A 228 -9.68 -0.11 -1.70
N LYS A 229 -9.50 0.82 -0.74
CA LYS A 229 -8.55 0.64 0.37
C LYS A 229 -9.06 -0.33 1.42
#